data_AF-A0A4Z0N803-F1
#
_entry.id   AF-A0A4Z0N803-F1
#
_cell.length_a   1.000
_cell.length_b   1.000
_cell.length_c   1.000
_cell.angle_alpha   90.00
_cell.angle_beta   90.00
_cell.angle_gamma   90.00
#
_symmetry.space_group_name_H-M   'P 1'
#
loop_
_entity.id
_entity.type
_entity.pdbx_description
1 polymer ?
#
loop_
_entity_poly.entity_id
_entity_poly.type
_entity_poly.pdbx_seq_one_letter_code
_entity_poly.pdbx_strand_id
1 'polypeptide(L)'
;MGVALGFLRISAALLVLTACPTAQAQPDAAAPPLADASEQSISAVIDAITTFPTELDPRIWDETQMKPAVREMSLKIVDRLVRSSGIDGLTVDAVELMGSNASYEYDDTSDYGMHVFVHSPSFPPAQLSGLLKLLNDEVERRQEGQITFRGVPVEVTFHSERTENYLPRAGIGQYSISEGRWIEMPVRQPDNFDRAQMAVDLTKFIGAYNDLVTQYWAGKKGFDCSRFDDLDEEFGDYRDSGFTKGLGSRSTQNLTYRALRRLNVSIPDLLDTLEDQCTFVNESIG
;
A
#
# COMPACT_ATOMS: atom_id res chain seq x y z
N MET A 1 -72.87 33.75 -34.82
CA MET A 1 -72.65 33.16 -33.48
C MET A 1 -71.97 31.82 -33.70
N GLY A 2 -70.80 31.59 -33.11
CA GLY A 2 -70.07 30.32 -33.20
C GLY A 2 -68.59 30.51 -33.49
N VAL A 3 -67.77 30.28 -32.48
CA VAL A 3 -66.37 30.69 -32.31
C VAL A 3 -65.40 29.84 -33.14
N ALA A 4 -64.39 30.49 -33.73
CA ALA A 4 -63.25 29.87 -34.37
C ALA A 4 -62.24 29.34 -33.32
N LEU A 5 -61.86 28.06 -33.41
CA LEU A 5 -60.69 27.52 -32.70
C LEU A 5 -59.52 27.44 -33.69
N GLY A 6 -58.61 28.41 -33.60
CA GLY A 6 -57.30 28.34 -34.24
C GLY A 6 -56.36 27.47 -33.42
N PHE A 7 -55.80 26.42 -34.03
CA PHE A 7 -54.73 25.62 -33.46
C PHE A 7 -53.43 26.45 -33.45
N LEU A 8 -52.98 26.87 -32.26
CA LEU A 8 -51.66 27.43 -32.05
C LEU A 8 -50.63 26.29 -32.05
N ARG A 9 -49.77 26.23 -33.07
CA ARG A 9 -48.57 25.38 -33.05
C ARG A 9 -47.51 26.08 -32.21
N ILE A 10 -47.21 25.53 -31.03
CA ILE A 10 -46.06 25.95 -30.21
C ILE A 10 -44.84 25.20 -30.74
N SER A 11 -44.01 25.87 -31.54
CA SER A 11 -42.68 25.40 -31.89
C SER A 11 -41.75 25.64 -30.71
N ALA A 12 -41.40 24.58 -29.97
CA ALA A 12 -40.35 24.63 -28.97
C ALA A 12 -38.99 24.71 -29.68
N ALA A 13 -38.36 25.89 -29.66
CA ALA A 13 -36.98 26.06 -30.07
C ALA A 13 -36.07 25.47 -28.98
N LEU A 14 -35.47 24.32 -29.26
CA LEU A 14 -34.48 23.69 -28.41
C LEU A 14 -33.16 24.47 -28.55
N LEU A 15 -32.87 25.39 -27.63
CA LEU A 15 -31.55 26.00 -27.51
C LEU A 15 -30.57 24.94 -27.01
N VAL A 16 -29.73 24.43 -27.91
CA VAL A 16 -28.54 23.65 -27.54
C VAL A 16 -27.48 24.64 -27.06
N LEU A 17 -27.42 24.84 -25.74
CA LEU A 17 -26.29 25.52 -25.10
C LEU A 17 -25.09 24.57 -25.16
N THR A 18 -24.20 24.81 -26.11
CA THR A 18 -22.86 24.20 -26.11
C THR A 18 -22.09 24.79 -24.94
N ALA A 19 -22.05 24.08 -23.81
CA ALA A 19 -21.13 24.38 -22.74
C ALA A 19 -19.71 24.11 -23.26
N CYS A 20 -18.89 25.15 -23.40
CA CYS A 20 -17.45 24.97 -23.54
C CYS A 20 -16.95 24.17 -22.32
N PRO A 21 -16.11 23.14 -22.49
CA PRO A 21 -15.44 22.54 -21.36
C PRO A 21 -14.57 23.62 -20.72
N THR A 22 -14.92 23.99 -19.48
CA THR A 22 -14.05 24.77 -18.61
C THR A 22 -12.72 24.02 -18.51
N ALA A 23 -11.64 24.68 -18.91
CA ALA A 23 -10.28 24.19 -18.68
C ALA A 23 -10.16 23.76 -17.22
N GLN A 24 -9.85 22.49 -16.97
CA GLN A 24 -9.48 22.03 -15.64
C GLN A 24 -8.29 22.88 -15.20
N ALA A 25 -8.45 23.57 -14.08
CA ALA A 25 -7.37 24.33 -13.47
C ALA A 25 -6.18 23.40 -13.25
N GLN A 26 -4.99 23.81 -13.70
CA GLN A 26 -3.73 23.14 -13.40
C GLN A 26 -3.61 22.89 -11.89
N PRO A 27 -3.18 21.70 -11.45
CA PRO A 27 -3.06 21.35 -10.03
C PRO A 27 -1.88 22.04 -9.31
N ASP A 28 -1.27 23.07 -9.90
CA ASP A 28 -0.03 23.70 -9.42
C ASP A 28 -0.17 24.56 -8.14
N ALA A 29 -1.35 24.60 -7.50
CA ALA A 29 -1.62 25.47 -6.35
C ALA A 29 -1.55 24.77 -4.97
N ALA A 30 -1.20 23.49 -4.89
CA ALA A 30 -1.03 22.80 -3.60
C ALA A 30 0.33 23.14 -2.96
N ALA A 31 0.31 23.45 -1.66
CA ALA A 31 1.52 23.62 -0.86
C ALA A 31 2.38 22.34 -0.88
N PRO A 32 3.72 22.44 -0.71
CA PRO A 32 4.58 21.26 -0.67
C PRO A 32 4.19 20.32 0.48
N PRO A 33 4.11 19.00 0.24
CA PRO A 33 3.71 18.02 1.25
C PRO A 33 4.86 17.72 2.22
N LEU A 34 5.23 18.69 3.06
CA LEU A 34 6.34 18.55 4.00
C LEU A 34 5.97 17.65 5.19
N ALA A 35 6.93 16.86 5.64
CA ALA A 35 6.83 16.05 6.85
C ALA A 35 7.15 16.88 8.10
N ASP A 36 6.40 16.66 9.18
CA ASP A 36 6.56 17.32 10.47
C ASP A 36 7.80 16.78 11.20
N ALA A 37 8.85 17.60 11.17
CA ALA A 37 10.15 17.32 11.81
C ALA A 37 10.23 17.74 13.29
N SER A 38 9.11 18.11 13.92
CA SER A 38 9.11 18.51 15.32
C SER A 38 9.48 17.34 16.24
N GLU A 39 10.18 17.63 17.34
CA GLU A 39 10.50 16.63 18.37
C GLU A 39 9.24 15.91 18.88
N GLN A 40 8.12 16.62 18.95
CA GLN A 40 6.82 16.07 19.36
C GLN A 40 6.31 15.03 18.36
N SER A 41 6.34 15.33 17.06
CA SER A 41 5.95 14.42 15.99
C SER A 41 6.81 13.15 15.98
N ILE A 42 8.14 13.33 16.05
CA ILE A 42 9.11 12.24 16.07
C ILE A 42 8.92 11.35 17.31
N SER A 43 8.78 11.95 18.49
CA SER A 43 8.54 11.18 19.72
C SER A 43 7.23 10.40 19.64
N ALA A 44 6.16 11.02 19.15
CA ALA A 44 4.85 10.38 19.07
C ALA A 44 4.85 9.17 18.12
N VAL A 45 5.49 9.28 16.94
CA VAL A 45 5.55 8.15 15.99
C VAL A 45 6.45 7.03 16.50
N ILE A 46 7.55 7.35 17.20
CA ILE A 46 8.39 6.35 17.87
C ILE A 46 7.59 5.63 18.96
N ASP A 47 6.81 6.36 19.76
CA ASP A 47 5.93 5.78 20.77
C ASP A 47 4.93 4.80 20.17
N ALA A 48 4.27 5.19 19.08
CA ALA A 48 3.31 4.35 18.39
C ALA A 48 3.95 3.08 17.79
N ILE A 49 5.10 3.20 17.10
CA ILE A 49 5.71 2.08 16.37
C ILE A 49 6.43 1.07 17.28
N THR A 50 6.80 1.47 18.50
CA THR A 50 7.52 0.62 19.46
C THR A 50 6.62 0.08 20.57
N THR A 51 5.31 0.32 20.49
CA THR A 51 4.32 -0.25 21.41
C THR A 51 3.65 -1.45 20.76
N PHE A 52 4.09 -2.65 21.14
CA PHE A 52 3.62 -3.89 20.51
C PHE A 52 2.47 -4.55 21.29
N PRO A 53 1.47 -5.11 20.60
CA PRO A 53 0.45 -5.93 21.24
C PRO A 53 1.04 -7.22 21.81
N THR A 54 0.33 -7.78 22.79
CA THR A 54 0.73 -9.02 23.49
C THR A 54 -0.09 -10.24 23.07
N GLU A 55 -1.18 -10.00 22.35
CA GLU A 55 -2.08 -10.98 21.73
C GLU A 55 -2.09 -10.76 20.21
N LEU A 56 -2.62 -11.72 19.45
CA LEU A 56 -2.88 -11.54 18.02
C LEU A 56 -4.06 -10.59 17.81
N ASP A 57 -4.14 -9.98 16.62
CA ASP A 57 -5.15 -8.96 16.33
C ASP A 57 -6.58 -9.49 16.60
N PRO A 58 -7.27 -9.00 17.66
CA PRO A 58 -8.58 -9.48 18.02
C PRO A 58 -9.64 -9.08 16.99
N ARG A 59 -9.32 -8.26 15.98
CA ARG A 59 -10.19 -8.03 14.81
C ARG A 59 -10.21 -9.28 13.91
N ILE A 60 -9.08 -9.98 13.79
CA ILE A 60 -8.86 -11.12 12.89
C ILE A 60 -8.98 -12.47 13.62
N TRP A 61 -8.50 -12.53 14.85
CA TRP A 61 -8.30 -13.76 15.61
C TRP A 61 -9.25 -13.88 16.81
N ASP A 62 -9.58 -15.11 17.16
CA ASP A 62 -10.09 -15.51 18.46
C ASP A 62 -9.01 -16.39 19.12
N GLU A 63 -8.25 -15.79 20.04
CA GLU A 63 -6.96 -16.28 20.50
C GLU A 63 -5.99 -16.59 19.35
N THR A 64 -5.87 -17.86 18.95
CA THR A 64 -5.00 -18.33 17.87
C THR A 64 -5.78 -18.87 16.66
N GLN A 65 -7.12 -18.81 16.71
CA GLN A 65 -7.98 -19.27 15.62
C GLN A 65 -8.48 -18.09 14.80
N MET A 66 -8.29 -18.14 13.49
CA MET A 66 -8.82 -17.11 12.60
C MET A 66 -10.35 -17.15 12.65
N LYS A 67 -10.97 -15.97 12.80
CA LYS A 67 -12.43 -15.89 12.82
C LYS A 67 -13.01 -16.46 11.52
N PRO A 68 -14.04 -17.34 11.59
CA PRO A 68 -14.59 -17.99 10.38
C PRO A 68 -15.02 -17.01 9.29
N ALA A 69 -15.64 -15.89 9.67
CA ALA A 69 -16.08 -14.86 8.72
C ALA A 69 -14.92 -14.17 7.98
N VAL A 70 -13.76 -14.02 8.63
CA VAL A 70 -12.55 -13.47 7.99
C VAL A 70 -12.07 -14.47 6.93
N ARG A 71 -11.85 -15.73 7.33
CA ARG A 71 -11.42 -16.79 6.41
C ARG A 71 -12.35 -16.95 5.21
N GLU A 72 -13.66 -16.99 5.44
CA GLU A 72 -14.66 -17.15 4.39
C GLU A 72 -14.60 -15.98 3.39
N MET A 73 -14.48 -14.74 3.88
CA MET A 73 -14.42 -13.58 3.01
C MET A 73 -13.09 -13.49 2.26
N SER A 74 -11.96 -13.84 2.89
CA SER A 74 -10.66 -13.94 2.22
C SER A 74 -10.73 -14.86 1.00
N LEU A 75 -11.29 -16.07 1.18
CA LEU A 75 -11.42 -17.03 0.08
C LEU A 75 -12.38 -16.54 -1.02
N LYS A 76 -13.47 -15.86 -0.65
CA LYS A 76 -14.40 -15.24 -1.63
C LYS A 76 -13.74 -14.12 -2.44
N ILE A 77 -12.90 -13.30 -1.82
CA ILE A 77 -12.15 -12.24 -2.51
C ILE A 77 -11.19 -12.85 -3.52
N VAL A 78 -10.39 -13.84 -3.12
CA VAL A 78 -9.44 -14.53 -4.01
C VAL A 78 -10.17 -15.18 -5.18
N ASP A 79 -11.24 -15.91 -4.90
CA ASP A 79 -12.05 -16.60 -5.91
C ASP A 79 -12.69 -15.62 -6.92
N ARG A 80 -13.15 -14.45 -6.45
CA ARG A 80 -13.58 -13.35 -7.34
C ARG A 80 -12.43 -12.86 -8.22
N LEU A 81 -11.28 -12.54 -7.63
CA LEU A 81 -10.11 -11.98 -8.32
C LEU A 81 -9.59 -12.92 -9.40
N VAL A 82 -9.45 -14.21 -9.09
CA VAL A 82 -9.00 -15.24 -10.03
C VAL A 82 -9.98 -15.35 -11.20
N ARG A 83 -11.29 -15.42 -10.95
CA ARG A 83 -12.30 -15.47 -12.01
C ARG A 83 -12.31 -14.24 -12.92
N SER A 84 -12.06 -13.06 -12.36
CA SER A 84 -12.03 -11.81 -13.14
C SER A 84 -10.67 -11.50 -13.79
N SER A 85 -9.62 -12.26 -13.47
CA SER A 85 -8.26 -11.97 -13.91
C SER A 85 -8.08 -12.04 -15.43
N GLY A 86 -8.87 -12.88 -16.11
CA GLY A 86 -8.69 -13.17 -17.54
C GLY A 86 -7.44 -14.01 -17.86
N ILE A 87 -6.70 -14.47 -16.85
CA ILE A 87 -5.53 -15.33 -17.04
C ILE A 87 -6.02 -16.77 -17.22
N ASP A 88 -5.73 -17.33 -18.39
CA ASP A 88 -6.16 -18.69 -18.74
C ASP A 88 -5.55 -19.74 -17.81
N GLY A 89 -6.38 -20.70 -17.38
CA GLY A 89 -5.98 -21.80 -16.50
C GLY A 89 -5.51 -21.41 -15.09
N LEU A 90 -5.69 -20.15 -14.66
CA LEU A 90 -5.21 -19.70 -13.35
C LEU A 90 -5.89 -20.46 -12.20
N THR A 91 -5.09 -21.19 -11.42
CA THR A 91 -5.55 -22.06 -10.34
C THR A 91 -4.84 -21.69 -9.04
N VAL A 92 -5.59 -21.63 -7.94
CA VAL A 92 -5.06 -21.32 -6.61
C VAL A 92 -4.52 -22.58 -5.95
N ASP A 93 -3.26 -22.53 -5.54
CA ASP A 93 -2.60 -23.58 -4.76
C ASP A 93 -2.75 -23.34 -3.27
N ALA A 94 -2.54 -22.10 -2.82
CA ALA A 94 -2.60 -21.73 -1.42
C ALA A 94 -2.98 -20.26 -1.23
N VAL A 95 -3.64 -19.97 -0.11
CA VAL A 95 -3.92 -18.61 0.35
C VAL A 95 -3.37 -18.50 1.76
N GLU A 96 -2.47 -17.55 1.99
CA GLU A 96 -1.73 -17.41 3.24
C GLU A 96 -1.77 -16.00 3.77
N LEU A 97 -1.81 -15.87 5.09
CA LEU A 97 -1.65 -14.61 5.79
C LEU A 97 -0.22 -14.53 6.31
N MET A 98 0.45 -13.42 6.00
CA MET A 98 1.79 -13.09 6.47
C MET A 98 1.82 -11.64 6.98
N GLY A 99 2.96 -11.21 7.52
CA GLY A 99 3.13 -9.84 8.00
C GLY A 99 2.50 -9.59 9.37
N SER A 100 2.22 -8.32 9.67
CA SER A 100 1.89 -7.86 11.03
C SER A 100 0.64 -8.51 11.62
N ASN A 101 -0.37 -8.80 10.79
CA ASN A 101 -1.61 -9.45 11.22
C ASN A 101 -1.48 -10.98 11.40
N ALA A 102 -0.39 -11.58 10.93
CA ALA A 102 0.01 -12.95 11.28
C ALA A 102 0.95 -12.98 12.49
N SER A 103 1.16 -11.87 13.19
CA SER A 103 2.17 -11.75 14.23
C SER A 103 1.74 -10.81 15.37
N TYR A 104 2.68 -10.45 16.27
CA TYR A 104 2.45 -9.53 17.40
C TYR A 104 2.95 -8.11 17.09
N GLU A 105 2.95 -7.74 15.81
CA GLU A 105 3.50 -6.47 15.32
C GLU A 105 2.47 -5.58 14.61
N TYR A 106 1.19 -5.94 14.70
CA TYR A 106 0.08 -5.14 14.17
C TYR A 106 -0.23 -3.90 15.01
N ASP A 107 -0.90 -2.97 14.38
CA ASP A 107 -1.46 -1.74 14.94
C ASP A 107 -2.63 -1.25 14.06
N ASP A 108 -3.10 -0.03 14.32
CA ASP A 108 -4.24 0.57 13.63
C ASP A 108 -3.96 0.90 12.15
N THR A 109 -2.70 0.90 11.73
CA THR A 109 -2.29 1.16 10.34
C THR A 109 -1.89 -0.13 9.59
N SER A 110 -2.01 -1.28 10.26
CA SER A 110 -1.62 -2.56 9.66
C SER A 110 -2.68 -3.06 8.68
N ASP A 111 -2.21 -3.69 7.62
CA ASP A 111 -2.95 -4.35 6.57
C ASP A 111 -3.16 -5.85 6.88
N TYR A 112 -4.19 -6.44 6.27
CA TYR A 112 -4.43 -7.87 6.20
C TYR A 112 -3.80 -8.39 4.90
N GLY A 113 -2.48 -8.62 4.94
CA GLY A 113 -1.67 -9.02 3.80
C GLY A 113 -1.85 -10.48 3.37
N MET A 114 -2.68 -10.70 2.36
CA MET A 114 -2.94 -12.03 1.79
C MET A 114 -1.97 -12.33 0.65
N HIS A 115 -1.24 -13.43 0.77
CA HIS A 115 -0.39 -13.98 -0.28
C HIS A 115 -1.09 -15.17 -0.93
N VAL A 116 -1.32 -15.09 -2.23
CA VAL A 116 -2.02 -16.12 -3.02
C VAL A 116 -1.02 -16.78 -3.95
N PHE A 117 -0.74 -18.06 -3.73
CA PHE A 117 0.11 -18.85 -4.60
C PHE A 117 -0.74 -19.54 -5.66
N VAL A 118 -0.34 -19.40 -6.91
CA VAL A 118 -1.11 -19.85 -8.07
C VAL A 118 -0.21 -20.50 -9.12
N HIS A 119 -0.80 -21.38 -9.92
CA HIS A 119 -0.19 -21.88 -11.15
C HIS A 119 -1.16 -21.77 -12.32
N SER A 120 -0.64 -21.94 -13.54
CA SER A 120 -1.44 -22.11 -14.74
C SER A 120 -0.79 -23.15 -15.66
N PRO A 121 -1.55 -24.13 -16.21
CA PRO A 121 -1.03 -25.03 -17.22
C PRO A 121 -0.74 -24.32 -18.55
N SER A 122 -1.30 -23.13 -18.78
CA SER A 122 -1.15 -22.36 -20.01
C SER A 122 0.12 -21.51 -20.04
N PHE A 123 0.75 -21.26 -18.88
CA PHE A 123 1.93 -20.39 -18.76
C PHE A 123 3.02 -21.01 -17.87
N PRO A 124 4.29 -21.02 -18.30
CA PRO A 124 5.40 -21.35 -17.40
C PRO A 124 5.55 -20.29 -16.30
N PRO A 125 6.14 -20.63 -15.13
CA PRO A 125 6.21 -19.73 -13.96
C PRO A 125 6.75 -18.32 -14.26
N ALA A 126 7.82 -18.20 -15.05
CA ALA A 126 8.39 -16.90 -15.39
C ALA A 126 7.44 -16.01 -16.21
N GLN A 127 6.67 -16.58 -17.13
CA GLN A 127 5.67 -15.81 -17.89
C GLN A 127 4.46 -15.46 -17.02
N LEU A 128 4.03 -16.41 -16.19
CA LEU A 128 2.95 -16.19 -15.23
C LEU A 128 3.30 -15.06 -14.26
N SER A 129 4.52 -15.02 -13.74
CA SER A 129 5.01 -13.95 -12.86
C SER A 129 4.81 -12.55 -13.48
N GLY A 130 5.11 -12.37 -14.77
CA GLY A 130 4.88 -11.11 -15.47
C GLY A 130 3.39 -10.74 -15.57
N LEU A 131 2.50 -11.70 -15.82
CA LEU A 131 1.06 -11.47 -15.81
C LEU A 131 0.52 -11.16 -14.41
N LEU A 132 1.05 -11.83 -13.39
CA LEU A 132 0.66 -11.61 -12.00
C LEU A 132 1.11 -10.25 -11.48
N LYS A 133 2.25 -9.72 -11.94
CA LYS A 133 2.65 -8.33 -11.65
C LYS A 133 1.55 -7.36 -12.09
N LEU A 134 1.12 -7.44 -13.35
CA LEU A 134 0.03 -6.60 -13.87
C LEU A 134 -1.29 -6.80 -13.12
N LEU A 135 -1.59 -8.04 -12.70
CA LEU A 135 -2.77 -8.32 -11.87
C LEU A 135 -2.65 -7.65 -10.50
N ASN A 136 -1.49 -7.73 -9.86
CA ASN A 136 -1.24 -7.10 -8.56
C ASN A 136 -1.42 -5.58 -8.66
N ASP A 137 -0.82 -4.94 -9.67
CA ASP A 137 -0.97 -3.49 -9.93
C ASP A 137 -2.44 -3.10 -10.15
N GLU A 138 -3.23 -3.93 -10.87
CA GLU A 138 -4.68 -3.72 -11.04
C GLU A 138 -5.44 -3.87 -9.73
N VAL A 139 -5.11 -4.88 -8.94
CA VAL A 139 -5.77 -5.17 -7.67
C VAL A 139 -5.54 -4.04 -6.68
N GLU A 140 -4.29 -3.63 -6.51
CA GLU A 140 -3.87 -2.52 -5.67
C GLU A 140 -4.63 -1.25 -6.05
N ARG A 141 -4.46 -0.78 -7.29
CA ARG A 141 -5.07 0.47 -7.78
C ARG A 141 -6.60 0.51 -7.63
N ARG A 142 -7.29 -0.64 -7.68
CA ARG A 142 -8.75 -0.71 -7.55
C ARG A 142 -9.26 -0.93 -6.13
N GLN A 143 -8.49 -1.61 -5.28
CA GLN A 143 -9.00 -2.14 -4.01
C GLN A 143 -8.31 -1.57 -2.78
N GLU A 144 -7.15 -0.94 -2.93
CA GLU A 144 -6.44 -0.31 -1.83
C GLU A 144 -7.38 0.64 -1.05
N GLY A 145 -7.45 0.42 0.27
CA GLY A 145 -8.35 1.14 1.18
C GLY A 145 -9.86 0.91 0.99
N GLN A 146 -10.31 0.18 -0.03
CA GLN A 146 -11.74 -0.03 -0.33
C GLN A 146 -12.34 -1.22 0.42
N ILE A 147 -11.53 -2.26 0.66
CA ILE A 147 -11.97 -3.47 1.35
C ILE A 147 -11.32 -3.52 2.72
N THR A 148 -12.13 -3.67 3.77
CA THR A 148 -11.64 -3.79 5.14
C THR A 148 -12.28 -4.95 5.88
N PHE A 149 -11.51 -5.58 6.75
CA PHE A 149 -11.98 -6.52 7.77
C PHE A 149 -11.97 -5.84 9.13
N ARG A 150 -13.14 -5.34 9.54
CA ARG A 150 -13.31 -4.61 10.82
C ARG A 150 -12.34 -3.42 10.94
N GLY A 151 -12.16 -2.69 9.84
CA GLY A 151 -11.26 -1.54 9.78
C GLY A 151 -9.82 -1.87 9.38
N VAL A 152 -9.43 -3.13 9.29
CA VAL A 152 -8.12 -3.55 8.76
C VAL A 152 -8.18 -3.59 7.23
N PRO A 153 -7.42 -2.76 6.49
CA PRO A 153 -7.37 -2.82 5.03
C PRO A 153 -6.95 -4.20 4.54
N VAL A 154 -7.57 -4.70 3.47
CA VAL A 154 -7.22 -5.98 2.86
C VAL A 154 -6.30 -5.74 1.68
N GLU A 155 -5.14 -6.40 1.67
CA GLU A 155 -4.20 -6.40 0.56
C GLU A 155 -4.03 -7.82 0.04
N VAL A 156 -3.99 -7.97 -1.29
CA VAL A 156 -3.89 -9.29 -1.94
C VAL A 156 -2.77 -9.25 -2.97
N THR A 157 -1.78 -10.13 -2.80
CA THR A 157 -0.67 -10.27 -3.73
C THR A 157 -0.61 -11.70 -4.27
N PHE A 158 -0.59 -11.84 -5.58
CA PHE A 158 -0.47 -13.12 -6.28
C PHE A 158 0.98 -13.44 -6.62
N HIS A 159 1.34 -14.72 -6.44
CA HIS A 159 2.68 -15.26 -6.65
C HIS A 159 2.61 -16.54 -7.49
N SER A 160 3.46 -16.65 -8.51
CA SER A 160 3.59 -17.89 -9.29
C SER A 160 4.43 -18.95 -8.59
N GLU A 161 5.29 -18.54 -7.65
CA GLU A 161 6.23 -19.41 -6.93
C GLU A 161 6.49 -18.88 -5.51
N ARG A 162 7.00 -19.74 -4.63
CA ARG A 162 7.46 -19.36 -3.29
C ARG A 162 8.95 -19.05 -3.33
N THR A 163 9.29 -17.76 -3.28
CA THR A 163 10.67 -17.32 -3.07
C THR A 163 11.08 -17.50 -1.61
N GLU A 164 12.37 -17.29 -1.30
CA GLU A 164 12.93 -17.44 0.05
C GLU A 164 12.24 -16.57 1.11
N ASN A 165 11.64 -15.45 0.70
CA ASN A 165 10.90 -14.54 1.59
C ASN A 165 9.52 -15.09 2.01
N TYR A 166 8.99 -16.06 1.27
CA TYR A 166 7.67 -16.67 1.52
C TYR A 166 7.75 -18.10 2.07
N LEU A 167 8.96 -18.59 2.30
CA LEU A 167 9.17 -19.86 2.98
C LEU A 167 8.96 -19.69 4.50
N PRO A 168 8.33 -20.67 5.17
CA PRO A 168 8.18 -20.64 6.63
C PRO A 168 9.51 -20.53 7.35
N ARG A 169 9.58 -19.64 8.34
CA ARG A 169 10.75 -19.43 9.19
C ARG A 169 10.34 -19.50 10.65
N ALA A 170 11.08 -20.25 11.45
CA ALA A 170 10.75 -20.47 12.86
C ALA A 170 10.43 -19.17 13.61
N GLY A 171 9.26 -19.13 14.23
CA GLY A 171 8.76 -17.98 14.99
C GLY A 171 8.23 -16.79 14.18
N ILE A 172 8.31 -16.83 12.85
CA ILE A 172 7.70 -15.84 11.96
C ILE A 172 6.33 -16.37 11.53
N GLY A 173 5.28 -15.69 11.96
CA GLY A 173 3.92 -16.17 11.77
C GLY A 173 3.52 -16.28 10.30
N GLN A 174 3.01 -17.44 9.94
CA GLN A 174 2.48 -17.74 8.61
C GLN A 174 1.28 -18.67 8.76
N TYR A 175 0.11 -18.19 8.33
CA TYR A 175 -1.15 -18.93 8.48
C TYR A 175 -1.71 -19.32 7.13
N SER A 176 -2.06 -20.60 6.95
CA SER A 176 -2.80 -21.06 5.78
C SER A 176 -4.27 -20.71 5.93
N ILE A 177 -4.73 -19.68 5.22
CA ILE A 177 -6.14 -19.32 5.11
C ILE A 177 -6.89 -20.44 4.37
N SER A 178 -6.32 -20.98 3.29
CA SER A 178 -6.94 -22.06 2.51
C SER A 178 -7.15 -23.33 3.35
N GLU A 179 -6.22 -23.70 4.23
CA GLU A 179 -6.35 -24.89 5.07
C GLU A 179 -6.93 -24.60 6.47
N GLY A 180 -7.02 -23.34 6.89
CA GLY A 180 -7.54 -22.95 8.19
C GLY A 180 -6.63 -23.33 9.36
N ARG A 181 -5.31 -23.36 9.16
CA ARG A 181 -4.33 -23.74 10.19
C ARG A 181 -3.03 -22.95 10.06
N TRP A 182 -2.29 -22.85 11.17
CA TRP A 182 -0.94 -22.31 11.16
C TRP A 182 0.01 -23.21 10.34
N ILE A 183 0.83 -22.56 9.51
CA ILE A 183 2.01 -23.19 8.89
C ILE A 183 3.18 -23.03 9.86
N GLU A 184 3.35 -21.82 10.39
CA GLU A 184 4.28 -21.49 11.47
C GLU A 184 3.59 -20.53 12.45
N MET A 185 3.61 -20.86 13.74
CA MET A 185 3.02 -20.02 14.77
C MET A 185 3.97 -18.85 15.10
N PRO A 186 3.48 -17.59 15.17
CA PRO A 186 4.31 -16.47 15.57
C PRO A 186 4.78 -16.59 17.02
N VAL A 187 6.00 -16.12 17.26
CA VAL A 187 6.48 -15.75 18.59
C VAL A 187 6.66 -14.24 18.68
N ARG A 188 6.67 -13.70 19.90
CA ARG A 188 7.03 -12.30 20.11
C ARG A 188 8.50 -12.12 19.72
N GLN A 189 8.75 -11.24 18.76
CA GLN A 189 10.10 -10.97 18.31
C GLN A 189 10.89 -10.22 19.38
N PRO A 190 12.21 -10.43 19.48
CA PRO A 190 13.05 -9.67 20.39
C PRO A 190 13.08 -8.19 19.99
N ASP A 191 13.08 -7.31 20.99
CA ASP A 191 13.20 -5.87 20.78
C ASP A 191 14.65 -5.50 20.50
N ASN A 192 15.01 -5.41 19.22
CA ASN A 192 16.34 -5.08 18.71
C ASN A 192 16.42 -3.64 18.20
N PHE A 193 15.74 -2.72 18.89
CA PHE A 193 15.66 -1.32 18.50
C PHE A 193 16.22 -0.39 19.58
N ASP A 194 16.72 0.76 19.13
CA ASP A 194 17.16 1.87 19.98
C ASP A 194 16.37 3.12 19.59
N ARG A 195 15.49 3.57 20.49
CA ARG A 195 14.62 4.73 20.25
C ARG A 195 15.41 6.03 20.05
N ALA A 196 16.56 6.18 20.69
CA ALA A 196 17.41 7.36 20.50
C ALA A 196 18.01 7.36 19.10
N GLN A 197 18.47 6.20 18.63
CA GLN A 197 18.95 6.05 17.25
C GLN A 197 17.83 6.26 16.22
N MET A 198 16.62 5.73 16.48
CA MET A 198 15.45 5.97 15.62
C MET A 198 15.16 7.47 15.48
N ALA A 199 15.23 8.25 16.56
CA ALA A 199 15.01 9.70 16.50
C ALA A 199 16.05 10.42 15.64
N VAL A 200 17.32 10.02 15.74
CA VAL A 200 18.41 10.53 14.89
C VAL A 200 18.15 10.20 13.42
N ASP A 201 17.82 8.95 13.12
CA ASP A 201 17.62 8.47 11.76
C ASP A 201 16.35 9.09 11.12
N LEU A 202 15.26 9.19 11.88
CA LEU A 202 14.05 9.91 11.45
C LEU A 202 14.34 11.37 11.13
N THR A 203 15.07 12.07 12.00
CA THR A 203 15.43 13.49 11.77
C THR A 203 16.22 13.64 10.47
N LYS A 204 17.19 12.75 10.24
CA LYS A 204 18.00 12.74 9.00
C LYS A 204 17.10 12.56 7.77
N PHE A 205 16.26 11.54 7.76
CA PHE A 205 15.46 11.19 6.58
C PHE A 205 14.32 12.18 6.32
N ILE A 206 13.66 12.69 7.37
CA ILE A 206 12.67 13.78 7.26
C ILE A 206 13.33 15.03 6.68
N GLY A 207 14.54 15.38 7.13
CA GLY A 207 15.31 16.51 6.60
C GLY A 207 15.62 16.34 5.11
N ALA A 208 16.16 15.18 4.72
CA ALA A 208 16.47 14.87 3.32
C ALA A 208 15.23 14.98 2.41
N TYR A 209 14.10 14.41 2.84
CA TYR A 209 12.82 14.51 2.13
C TYR A 209 12.34 15.96 2.01
N ASN A 210 12.27 16.69 3.12
CA ASN A 210 11.76 18.07 3.14
C ASN A 210 12.62 19.02 2.29
N ASP A 211 13.93 18.85 2.32
CA ASP A 211 14.86 19.61 1.49
C ASP A 211 14.66 19.29 0.00
N LEU A 212 14.46 18.02 -0.35
CA LEU A 212 14.23 17.58 -1.72
C LEU A 212 12.91 18.11 -2.28
N VAL A 213 11.82 17.96 -1.52
CA VAL A 213 10.50 18.50 -1.86
C VAL A 213 10.54 20.03 -2.01
N THR A 214 11.23 20.73 -1.11
CA THR A 214 11.36 22.19 -1.18
C THR A 214 12.09 22.63 -2.46
N GLN A 215 13.15 21.92 -2.84
CA GLN A 215 13.89 22.21 -4.08
C GLN A 215 13.02 21.96 -5.32
N TYR A 216 12.28 20.85 -5.36
CA TYR A 216 11.37 20.54 -6.46
C TYR A 216 10.25 21.60 -6.60
N TRP A 217 9.62 22.01 -5.50
CA TRP A 217 8.59 23.06 -5.53
C TRP A 217 9.12 24.44 -5.93
N ALA A 218 10.39 24.75 -5.62
CA ALA A 218 11.02 26.01 -6.03
C ALA A 218 11.31 26.08 -7.54
N GLY A 219 11.46 24.93 -8.21
CA GLY A 219 11.74 24.84 -9.63
C GLY A 219 11.41 23.46 -10.20
N LYS A 220 10.15 23.24 -10.57
CA LYS A 220 9.66 21.92 -11.01
C LYS A 220 10.24 21.49 -12.37
N LYS A 221 10.24 22.39 -13.36
CA LYS A 221 10.69 22.07 -14.73
C LYS A 221 12.22 21.97 -14.78
N GLY A 222 12.71 20.85 -15.33
CA GLY A 222 14.14 20.55 -15.40
C GLY A 222 14.71 20.02 -14.07
N PHE A 223 13.86 19.71 -13.08
CA PHE A 223 14.30 19.06 -11.86
C PHE A 223 14.79 17.64 -12.17
N ASP A 224 15.81 17.20 -11.45
CA ASP A 224 16.36 15.86 -11.58
C ASP A 224 15.50 14.86 -10.79
N CYS A 225 14.60 14.17 -11.50
CA CYS A 225 13.57 13.33 -10.87
C CYS A 225 14.15 12.08 -10.21
N SER A 226 15.29 11.54 -10.67
CA SER A 226 15.91 10.36 -10.07
C SER A 226 16.32 10.56 -8.62
N ARG A 227 16.42 11.81 -8.15
CA ARG A 227 16.71 12.11 -6.75
C ARG A 227 15.62 11.64 -5.79
N PHE A 228 14.39 11.44 -6.26
CA PHE A 228 13.32 10.84 -5.45
C PHE A 228 13.54 9.33 -5.31
N ASP A 229 13.81 8.64 -6.42
CA ASP A 229 14.20 7.22 -6.45
C ASP A 229 15.46 6.94 -5.62
N ASP A 230 16.51 7.74 -5.76
CA ASP A 230 17.76 7.63 -4.97
C ASP A 230 17.49 7.68 -3.46
N LEU A 231 16.50 8.48 -3.02
CA LEU A 231 16.12 8.59 -1.61
C LEU A 231 15.27 7.40 -1.15
N ASP A 232 14.40 6.87 -2.01
CA ASP A 232 13.63 5.67 -1.71
C ASP A 232 14.55 4.43 -1.61
N GLU A 233 15.50 4.30 -2.54
CA GLU A 233 16.56 3.28 -2.47
C GLU A 233 17.35 3.38 -1.16
N GLU A 234 17.71 4.60 -0.71
CA GLU A 234 18.39 4.79 0.58
C GLU A 234 17.54 4.27 1.77
N PHE A 235 16.23 4.49 1.75
CA PHE A 235 15.32 3.97 2.79
C PHE A 235 15.22 2.44 2.75
N GLY A 236 15.11 1.87 1.54
CA GLY A 236 15.08 0.43 1.30
C GLY A 236 16.35 -0.24 1.82
N ASP A 237 17.53 0.24 1.41
CA ASP A 237 18.83 -0.26 1.84
C ASP A 237 19.01 -0.16 3.36
N TYR A 238 18.61 0.97 3.94
CA TYR A 238 18.68 1.18 5.38
C TYR A 238 17.81 0.13 6.11
N ARG A 239 16.56 -0.08 5.68
CA ARG A 239 15.65 -1.10 6.22
C ARG A 239 16.24 -2.51 6.08
N ASP A 240 16.70 -2.87 4.88
CA ASP A 240 17.22 -4.20 4.55
C ASP A 240 18.52 -4.52 5.28
N SER A 241 19.30 -3.49 5.63
CA SER A 241 20.48 -3.68 6.47
C SER A 241 20.15 -4.28 7.85
N GLY A 242 18.95 -4.03 8.39
CA GLY A 242 18.48 -4.63 9.64
C GLY A 242 18.18 -6.12 9.49
N PHE A 243 17.50 -6.50 8.39
CA PHE A 243 17.18 -7.90 8.08
C PHE A 243 18.43 -8.71 7.74
N THR A 244 19.34 -8.15 6.94
CA THR A 244 20.61 -8.78 6.57
C THR A 244 21.49 -9.08 7.79
N LYS A 245 21.42 -8.24 8.83
CA LYS A 245 22.10 -8.45 10.12
C LYS A 245 21.36 -9.42 11.05
N GLY A 246 20.21 -9.95 10.65
CA GLY A 246 19.40 -10.87 11.46
C GLY A 246 18.70 -10.20 12.66
N LEU A 247 18.51 -8.88 12.63
CA LEU A 247 17.87 -8.15 13.74
C LEU A 247 16.34 -8.31 13.76
N GLY A 248 15.75 -8.78 12.66
CA GLY A 248 14.32 -9.08 12.56
C GLY A 248 13.43 -7.84 12.41
N SER A 249 12.12 -8.07 12.55
CA SER A 249 11.08 -7.06 12.30
C SER A 249 11.04 -5.93 13.33
N ARG A 250 11.58 -6.14 14.53
CA ARG A 250 11.70 -5.15 15.60
C ARG A 250 13.11 -4.56 15.70
N SER A 251 13.74 -4.32 14.55
CA SER A 251 15.03 -3.65 14.45
C SER A 251 14.87 -2.13 14.36
N THR A 252 15.87 -1.37 14.80
CA THR A 252 15.92 0.10 14.61
C THR A 252 15.62 0.48 13.15
N GLN A 253 16.19 -0.26 12.21
CA GLN A 253 16.07 -0.01 10.78
C GLN A 253 14.63 -0.15 10.29
N ASN A 254 14.01 -1.32 10.53
CA ASN A 254 12.67 -1.58 10.06
C ASN A 254 11.62 -0.71 10.77
N LEU A 255 11.78 -0.45 12.08
CA LEU A 255 10.84 0.39 12.82
C LEU A 255 10.98 1.88 12.44
N THR A 256 12.16 2.36 12.10
CA THR A 256 12.35 3.71 11.53
C THR A 256 11.67 3.84 10.17
N TYR A 257 11.86 2.87 9.27
CA TYR A 257 11.15 2.86 7.97
C TYR A 257 9.63 2.88 8.17
N ARG A 258 9.10 2.04 9.06
CA ARG A 258 7.66 2.04 9.39
C ARG A 258 7.20 3.37 10.00
N ALA A 259 8.05 4.04 10.77
CA ALA A 259 7.73 5.36 11.33
C ALA A 259 7.68 6.45 10.24
N LEU A 260 8.56 6.42 9.23
CA LEU A 260 8.52 7.35 8.09
C LEU A 260 7.18 7.28 7.31
N ARG A 261 6.54 6.10 7.27
CA ARG A 261 5.21 5.89 6.67
C ARG A 261 4.04 6.45 7.51
N ARG A 262 4.29 6.84 8.76
CA ARG A 262 3.25 7.16 9.77
C ARG A 262 3.33 8.59 10.28
N LEU A 263 4.10 9.43 9.61
CA LEU A 263 4.11 10.86 9.87
C LEU A 263 2.81 11.49 9.32
N ASN A 264 2.70 12.81 9.38
CA ASN A 264 1.60 13.55 8.76
C ASN A 264 1.51 13.35 7.24
N VAL A 265 2.59 12.87 6.62
CA VAL A 265 2.66 12.35 5.26
C VAL A 265 3.38 10.99 5.30
N SER A 266 2.98 10.04 4.46
CA SER A 266 3.77 8.82 4.27
C SER A 266 4.92 9.14 3.34
N ILE A 267 6.14 9.26 3.88
CA ILE A 267 7.28 9.71 3.08
C ILE A 267 7.60 8.71 1.95
N PRO A 268 7.78 7.39 2.21
CA PRO A 268 8.09 6.44 1.13
C PRO A 268 7.04 6.46 0.02
N ASP A 269 5.75 6.35 0.37
CA ASP A 269 4.65 6.34 -0.61
C ASP A 269 4.57 7.65 -1.42
N LEU A 270 5.03 8.77 -0.87
CA LEU A 270 5.10 10.04 -1.59
C LEU A 270 6.31 10.16 -2.52
N LEU A 271 7.43 9.48 -2.28
CA LEU A 271 8.61 9.59 -3.14
C LEU A 271 8.30 9.11 -4.55
N ASP A 272 7.69 7.93 -4.69
CA ASP A 272 7.24 7.38 -5.97
C ASP A 272 6.27 8.33 -6.68
N THR A 273 5.29 8.84 -5.93
CA THR A 273 4.29 9.78 -6.44
C THR A 273 4.94 11.08 -6.94
N LEU A 274 5.95 11.58 -6.23
CA LEU A 274 6.66 12.81 -6.56
C LEU A 274 7.60 12.63 -7.75
N GLU A 275 8.24 11.46 -7.87
CA GLU A 275 9.05 11.10 -9.02
C GLU A 275 8.20 11.08 -10.30
N ASP A 276 7.06 10.40 -10.28
CA ASP A 276 6.12 10.35 -11.39
C ASP A 276 5.66 11.76 -11.79
N GLN A 277 5.24 12.56 -10.79
CA GLN A 277 4.83 13.94 -11.04
C GLN A 277 5.96 14.78 -11.63
N CYS A 278 7.18 14.65 -11.13
CA CYS A 278 8.35 15.34 -11.65
C CYS A 278 8.60 14.95 -13.12
N THR A 279 8.55 13.66 -13.42
CA THR A 279 8.71 13.11 -14.77
C THR A 279 7.67 13.69 -15.71
N PHE A 280 6.39 13.67 -15.31
CA PHE A 280 5.31 14.21 -16.13
C PHE A 280 5.46 15.72 -16.35
N VAL A 281 5.91 16.49 -15.35
CA VAL A 281 6.19 17.93 -15.53
C VAL A 281 7.34 18.13 -16.53
N ASN A 282 8.38 17.31 -16.46
CA ASN A 282 9.53 17.38 -17.38
C ASN A 282 9.18 16.99 -18.81
N GLU A 283 8.28 16.04 -19.00
CA GLU A 283 7.81 15.60 -20.33
C GLU A 283 6.72 16.50 -20.90
N SER A 284 5.97 17.20 -20.05
CA SER A 284 4.88 18.09 -20.48
C SER A 284 5.40 19.28 -21.30
N ILE A 285 4.74 19.51 -22.43
CA ILE A 285 4.95 20.68 -23.29
C ILE A 285 3.79 21.64 -23.02
N GLY A 286 4.13 22.90 -22.71
CA GLY A 286 3.15 23.99 -22.55
C GLY A 286 2.74 24.62 -23.87
#